data_AF-A0A1X1D323-F1
#
_entry.id   AF-A0A1X1D323-F1
#
_cell.length_a   1.000
_cell.length_b   1.000
_cell.length_c   1.000
_cell.angle_alpha   90.00
_cell.angle_beta   90.00
_cell.angle_gamma   90.00
#
_symmetry.space_group_name_H-M   'P 1'
#
loop_
_entity.id
_entity.type
_entity.pdbx_description
1 polymer ?
#
loop_
_entity_poly.entity_id
_entity_poly.type
_entity_poly.pdbx_seq_one_letter_code
_entity_poly.pdbx_strand_id
1 'polypeptide(L)'
;MKKLLIGGLILMSTACADFQQSVNENIKAVNAALTPKSSGSGQSTASATQKGTITNEQCKTSVGQTKSYFEQLLDFKLNETNAYSYTSFSETYNLKISDRKDRLGNNFAMCMISIDPRNGKVTDFSMPF
;
A
#
# COMPACT_ATOMS: atom_id res chain seq x y z
N MET A 1 26.15 65.50 45.12
CA MET A 1 25.00 65.35 46.05
C MET A 1 23.80 64.80 45.27
N LYS A 2 23.21 63.71 45.81
CA LYS A 2 21.83 63.13 45.67
C LYS A 2 20.96 63.44 44.42
N LYS A 3 20.18 62.54 43.81
CA LYS A 3 19.94 61.08 43.91
C LYS A 3 19.11 60.67 42.67
N LEU A 4 19.30 59.42 42.24
CA LEU A 4 18.78 58.72 41.05
C LEU A 4 17.26 58.85 40.78
N LEU A 5 16.93 59.01 39.49
CA LEU A 5 15.61 58.73 38.92
C LEU A 5 15.51 57.26 38.48
N ILE A 6 14.30 56.76 38.68
CA ILE A 6 13.73 55.43 38.48
C ILE A 6 13.67 55.07 36.99
N GLY A 7 13.84 53.79 36.66
CA GLY A 7 13.44 53.26 35.35
C GLY A 7 14.06 51.90 35.06
N GLY A 8 13.43 50.83 35.54
CA GLY A 8 13.88 49.46 35.34
C GLY A 8 14.02 49.09 33.86
N LEU A 9 15.18 48.51 33.51
CA LEU A 9 15.31 47.70 32.31
C LEU A 9 14.47 46.43 32.50
N ILE A 10 13.29 46.39 31.89
CA ILE A 10 12.58 45.13 31.65
C ILE A 10 13.32 44.45 30.49
N LEU A 11 14.09 43.41 30.83
CA LEU A 11 14.70 42.50 29.89
C LEU A 11 13.60 41.85 29.04
N MET A 12 13.78 41.97 27.72
CA MET A 12 13.04 41.33 26.65
C MET A 12 12.72 39.86 26.96
N SER A 13 11.43 39.54 27.06
CA SER A 13 10.92 38.17 27.10
C SER A 13 9.82 37.99 26.05
N THR A 14 10.18 38.05 24.76
CA THR A 14 9.28 37.64 23.67
C THR A 14 9.73 36.35 22.97
N ALA A 15 10.88 35.77 23.32
CA ALA A 15 11.42 34.59 22.64
C ALA A 15 10.68 33.27 22.90
N CYS A 16 9.63 33.24 23.73
CA CYS A 16 8.88 32.01 24.02
C CYS A 16 7.55 31.91 23.26
N ALA A 17 6.99 33.02 22.80
CA ALA A 17 5.69 33.01 22.11
C ALA A 17 5.85 32.57 20.64
N ASP A 18 6.87 33.10 19.95
CA ASP A 18 7.12 32.77 18.55
C ASP A 18 7.53 31.31 18.34
N PHE A 19 8.25 30.71 19.30
CA PHE A 19 8.61 29.29 19.24
C PHE A 19 7.40 28.36 19.41
N GLN A 20 6.49 28.69 20.34
CA GLN A 20 5.27 27.89 20.52
C GLN A 20 4.39 27.92 19.28
N GLN A 21 4.27 29.09 18.63
CA GLN A 21 3.47 29.23 17.43
C GLN A 21 4.10 28.49 16.23
N SER A 22 5.43 28.60 16.05
CA SER A 22 6.12 27.88 14.98
C SER A 22 6.09 26.36 15.17
N VAL A 23 6.24 25.85 16.41
CA VAL A 23 6.19 24.41 16.68
C VAL A 23 4.78 23.86 16.46
N ASN A 24 3.74 24.60 16.86
CA ASN A 24 2.36 24.14 16.72
C ASN A 24 1.93 24.06 15.24
N GLU A 25 2.38 24.99 14.40
CA GLU A 25 2.14 24.95 12.95
C GLU A 25 2.87 23.77 12.28
N ASN A 26 4.12 23.52 12.66
CA ASN A 26 4.90 22.40 12.13
C ASN A 26 4.32 21.03 12.53
N ILE A 27 3.86 20.88 13.78
CA ILE A 27 3.19 19.64 14.22
C ILE A 27 1.86 19.44 13.51
N LYS A 28 1.10 20.52 13.26
CA LYS A 28 -0.17 20.44 12.51
C LYS A 28 0.06 20.04 11.04
N ALA A 29 1.13 20.54 10.41
CA ALA A 29 1.53 20.15 9.06
C ALA A 29 2.00 18.69 8.99
N VAL A 30 2.79 18.24 9.96
CA VAL A 30 3.23 16.84 10.06
C VAL A 30 2.04 15.91 10.34
N ASN A 31 1.12 16.28 11.22
CA ASN A 31 -0.09 15.50 11.45
C ASN A 31 -0.98 15.44 10.21
N ALA A 32 -1.11 16.53 9.44
CA ALA A 32 -1.84 16.52 8.17
C ALA A 32 -1.16 15.67 7.08
N ALA A 33 0.18 15.56 7.10
CA ALA A 33 0.93 14.69 6.20
C ALA A 33 0.92 13.21 6.65
N LEU A 34 0.82 12.95 7.95
CA LEU A 34 0.83 11.61 8.55
C LEU A 34 -0.56 11.05 8.85
N THR A 35 -1.63 11.83 8.76
CA THR A 35 -2.98 11.25 8.70
C THR A 35 -3.17 10.75 7.27
N PRO A 36 -3.17 9.42 7.05
CA PRO A 36 -3.73 8.92 5.81
C PRO A 36 -5.18 9.39 5.83
N LYS A 37 -5.62 10.11 4.80
CA LYS A 37 -7.05 10.26 4.54
C LYS A 37 -7.62 8.85 4.66
N SER A 38 -8.49 8.62 5.64
CA SER A 38 -9.19 7.35 5.81
C SER A 38 -10.08 7.12 4.59
N SER A 39 -9.47 6.70 3.49
CA SER A 39 -10.14 6.07 2.38
C SER A 39 -10.27 4.59 2.76
N GLY A 40 -11.43 4.20 3.28
CA GLY A 40 -11.80 2.79 3.29
C GLY A 40 -12.55 2.29 4.51
N SER A 41 -13.86 2.52 4.53
CA SER A 41 -14.77 1.37 4.59
C SER A 41 -15.75 1.47 3.41
N GLY A 42 -15.23 1.86 2.25
CA GLY A 42 -15.84 1.48 0.99
C GLY A 42 -15.45 0.03 0.77
N GLN A 43 -16.37 -0.89 1.06
CA GLN A 43 -16.35 -2.20 0.44
C GLN A 43 -16.30 -1.92 -1.07
N SER A 44 -15.09 -1.93 -1.63
CA SER A 44 -14.89 -1.85 -3.06
C SER A 44 -15.58 -3.10 -3.58
N THR A 45 -16.83 -2.96 -4.04
CA THR A 45 -17.45 -3.91 -4.93
C THR A 45 -16.52 -3.93 -6.12
N ALA A 46 -15.58 -4.87 -6.10
CA ALA A 46 -14.55 -5.01 -7.11
C ALA A 46 -15.27 -4.99 -8.45
N SER A 47 -15.10 -3.90 -9.21
CA SER A 47 -15.27 -3.94 -10.66
C SER A 47 -14.63 -5.24 -11.08
N ALA A 48 -15.38 -6.14 -11.72
CA ALA A 48 -14.99 -7.53 -11.95
C ALA A 48 -13.68 -7.58 -12.73
N THR A 49 -12.58 -7.46 -12.01
CA THR A 49 -11.23 -7.47 -12.54
C THR A 49 -11.07 -8.84 -13.17
N GLN A 50 -10.70 -8.90 -14.45
CA GLN A 50 -10.51 -10.18 -15.13
C GLN A 50 -9.48 -11.00 -14.35
N LYS A 51 -9.94 -12.03 -13.64
CA LYS A 51 -9.09 -12.91 -12.83
C LYS A 51 -8.83 -14.18 -13.62
N GLY A 52 -7.58 -14.39 -13.98
CA GLY A 52 -7.13 -15.62 -14.63
C GLY A 52 -7.32 -16.83 -13.73
N THR A 53 -7.35 -18.03 -14.32
CA THR A 53 -7.52 -19.29 -13.59
C THR A 53 -6.30 -20.17 -13.79
N ILE A 54 -5.77 -20.71 -12.70
CA ILE A 54 -4.61 -21.62 -12.66
C ILE A 54 -4.93 -22.81 -11.75
N THR A 55 -4.07 -23.82 -11.72
CA THR A 55 -4.14 -24.92 -10.75
C THR A 55 -3.39 -24.58 -9.46
N ASN A 56 -3.67 -25.34 -8.40
CA ASN A 56 -2.97 -25.26 -7.13
C ASN A 56 -1.47 -25.50 -7.30
N GLU A 57 -1.09 -26.45 -8.15
CA GLU A 57 0.31 -26.75 -8.42
C GLU A 57 1.02 -25.60 -9.16
N GLN A 58 0.35 -24.99 -10.13
CA GLN A 58 0.86 -23.80 -10.83
C GLN A 58 1.05 -22.63 -9.88
N CYS A 59 0.20 -22.49 -8.86
CA CYS A 59 0.38 -21.48 -7.81
C CYS A 59 1.61 -21.78 -6.94
N LYS A 60 1.74 -23.01 -6.43
CA LYS A 60 2.85 -23.42 -5.54
C LYS A 60 4.23 -23.33 -6.20
N THR A 61 4.28 -23.58 -7.50
CA THR A 61 5.51 -23.57 -8.31
C THR A 61 5.72 -22.25 -9.05
N SER A 62 4.96 -21.21 -8.70
CA SER A 62 4.98 -19.92 -9.39
C SER A 62 6.28 -19.13 -9.20
N VAL A 63 6.95 -19.24 -8.05
CA VAL A 63 8.17 -18.46 -7.75
C VAL A 63 9.25 -18.71 -8.79
N GLY A 64 9.81 -17.64 -9.34
CA GLY A 64 10.81 -17.67 -10.39
C GLY A 64 10.25 -17.78 -11.81
N GLN A 65 8.97 -18.12 -11.98
CA GLN A 65 8.29 -18.09 -13.27
C GLN A 65 8.12 -16.65 -13.76
N THR A 66 8.09 -16.47 -15.07
CA THR A 66 7.96 -15.14 -15.68
C THR A 66 6.51 -14.70 -15.79
N LYS A 67 6.30 -13.39 -15.81
CA LYS A 67 5.02 -12.76 -16.15
C LYS A 67 4.47 -13.29 -17.46
N SER A 68 5.33 -13.41 -18.48
CA SER A 68 4.96 -13.94 -19.80
C SER A 68 4.45 -15.39 -19.77
N TYR A 69 4.98 -16.24 -18.88
CA TYR A 69 4.47 -17.59 -18.68
C TYR A 69 3.01 -17.57 -18.21
N PHE A 70 2.68 -16.72 -17.23
CA PHE A 70 1.31 -16.54 -16.78
C PHE A 70 0.42 -15.93 -17.84
N GLU A 71 0.89 -14.94 -18.60
CA GLU A 71 0.08 -14.35 -19.68
C GLU A 71 -0.30 -15.37 -20.77
N GLN A 72 0.62 -16.29 -21.10
CA GLN A 72 0.33 -17.41 -22.01
C GLN A 72 -0.64 -18.42 -21.41
N LEU A 73 -0.45 -18.75 -20.13
CA LEU A 73 -1.32 -19.68 -19.41
C LEU A 73 -2.75 -19.14 -19.27
N LEU A 74 -2.88 -17.83 -19.08
CA LEU A 74 -4.14 -17.16 -18.79
C LEU A 74 -4.87 -16.64 -20.04
N ASP A 75 -4.19 -16.60 -21.19
CA ASP A 75 -4.67 -16.02 -22.45
C ASP A 75 -5.05 -14.53 -22.36
N PHE A 76 -4.36 -13.77 -21.49
CA PHE A 76 -4.45 -12.31 -21.44
C PHE A 76 -3.22 -11.67 -20.79
N LYS A 77 -3.06 -10.36 -21.00
CA LYS A 77 -1.94 -9.59 -20.44
C LYS A 77 -2.15 -9.18 -18.99
N LEU A 78 -1.13 -9.41 -18.17
CA LEU A 78 -1.11 -8.93 -16.78
C LEU A 78 -0.65 -7.47 -16.80
N ASN A 79 -1.47 -6.56 -16.28
CA ASN A 79 -1.24 -5.12 -16.34
C ASN A 79 -1.82 -4.42 -15.09
N GLU A 80 -1.73 -3.10 -15.05
CA GLU A 80 -2.23 -2.32 -13.92
C GLU A 80 -3.75 -2.44 -13.72
N THR A 81 -4.52 -2.62 -14.79
CA THR A 81 -5.99 -2.67 -14.70
C THR A 81 -6.51 -3.97 -14.13
N ASN A 82 -5.72 -5.05 -14.23
CA ASN A 82 -6.06 -6.36 -13.65
C ASN A 82 -5.22 -6.78 -12.43
N ALA A 83 -4.32 -5.91 -11.99
CA ALA A 83 -3.59 -6.07 -10.75
C ALA A 83 -4.48 -5.82 -9.54
N TYR A 84 -4.22 -6.55 -8.46
CA TYR A 84 -4.73 -6.23 -7.13
C TYR A 84 -3.97 -5.05 -6.52
N SER A 85 -2.65 -5.02 -6.74
CA SER A 85 -1.78 -3.91 -6.35
C SER A 85 -0.71 -3.75 -7.43
N TYR A 86 -0.43 -2.52 -7.84
CA TYR A 86 0.55 -2.23 -8.88
C TYR A 86 1.40 -1.04 -8.43
N THR A 87 2.69 -1.28 -8.23
CA THR A 87 3.65 -0.26 -7.77
C THR A 87 4.96 -0.39 -8.55
N SER A 88 5.86 0.58 -8.40
CA SER A 88 7.20 0.52 -8.99
C SER A 88 8.09 -0.60 -8.43
N PHE A 89 7.68 -1.24 -7.33
CA PHE A 89 8.46 -2.27 -6.63
C PHE A 89 7.84 -3.67 -6.70
N SER A 90 6.53 -3.76 -6.94
CA SER A 90 5.80 -5.02 -6.98
C SER A 90 4.48 -4.88 -7.74
N GLU A 91 4.17 -5.90 -8.54
CA GLU A 91 2.87 -6.12 -9.18
C GLU A 91 2.22 -7.36 -8.56
N THR A 92 1.06 -7.20 -7.94
CA THR A 92 0.34 -8.29 -7.26
C THR A 92 -0.92 -8.65 -8.03
N TYR A 93 -1.09 -9.93 -8.35
CA TYR A 93 -2.23 -10.45 -9.13
C TYR A 93 -2.99 -11.51 -8.36
N ASN A 94 -4.32 -11.46 -8.46
CA ASN A 94 -5.22 -12.43 -7.86
C ASN A 94 -5.77 -13.38 -8.93
N LEU A 95 -5.33 -14.63 -8.90
CA LEU A 95 -5.72 -15.71 -9.81
C LEU A 95 -6.64 -16.70 -9.10
N LYS A 96 -7.64 -17.24 -9.80
CA LYS A 96 -8.52 -18.29 -9.30
C LYS A 96 -7.81 -19.64 -9.35
N ILE A 97 -8.10 -20.52 -8.42
CA ILE A 97 -7.58 -21.90 -8.40
C ILE A 97 -8.68 -22.87 -8.88
N SER A 98 -8.49 -23.55 -10.01
CA SER A 98 -9.54 -24.40 -10.61
C SER A 98 -9.81 -25.71 -9.87
N ASP A 99 -8.79 -26.28 -9.24
CA ASP A 99 -8.76 -27.64 -8.69
C ASP A 99 -8.91 -27.69 -7.16
N ARG A 100 -9.17 -26.55 -6.52
CA ARG A 100 -9.41 -26.47 -5.07
C ARG A 100 -10.84 -26.04 -4.80
N LYS A 101 -11.60 -26.93 -4.16
CA LYS A 101 -12.97 -26.65 -3.68
C LYS A 101 -12.94 -26.44 -2.17
N ASP A 102 -13.77 -25.53 -1.68
CA ASP A 102 -14.03 -25.40 -0.26
C ASP A 102 -14.87 -26.59 0.26
N ARG A 103 -15.11 -26.66 1.57
CA ARG A 103 -15.89 -27.74 2.19
C ARG A 103 -17.35 -27.81 1.69
N LEU A 104 -17.86 -26.74 1.11
CA LEU A 104 -19.22 -26.61 0.58
C LEU A 104 -19.26 -26.83 -0.95
N GLY A 105 -18.12 -27.15 -1.58
CA GLY A 105 -18.00 -27.36 -3.01
C GLY A 105 -17.86 -26.09 -3.84
N ASN A 106 -17.79 -24.91 -3.21
CA ASN A 106 -17.58 -23.65 -3.92
C ASN A 106 -16.10 -23.47 -4.28
N ASN A 107 -15.87 -22.73 -5.36
CA ASN A 107 -14.53 -22.40 -5.81
C ASN A 107 -14.21 -20.93 -5.47
N PHE A 108 -13.83 -20.68 -4.22
CA PHE A 108 -13.32 -19.39 -3.74
C PHE A 108 -11.80 -19.37 -3.58
N ALA A 109 -11.12 -20.47 -3.92
CA ALA A 109 -9.69 -20.57 -3.74
C ALA A 109 -8.97 -19.61 -4.70
N MET A 110 -8.11 -18.77 -4.12
CA MET A 110 -7.35 -17.77 -4.86
C MET A 110 -5.85 -18.00 -4.63
N CYS A 111 -5.07 -17.75 -5.67
CA CYS A 111 -3.63 -17.61 -5.64
C CYS A 111 -3.29 -16.14 -5.84
N MET A 112 -2.61 -15.54 -4.88
CA MET A 112 -2.02 -14.23 -5.02
C MET A 112 -0.55 -14.42 -5.42
N ILE A 113 -0.14 -13.86 -6.55
CA ILE A 113 1.27 -13.85 -6.97
C ILE A 113 1.80 -12.41 -6.93
N SER A 114 3.05 -12.25 -6.49
CA SER A 114 3.78 -10.98 -6.51
C SER A 114 4.91 -11.07 -7.53
N ILE A 115 4.99 -10.10 -8.44
CA ILE A 115 5.97 -10.04 -9.52
C ILE A 115 6.88 -8.83 -9.29
N ASP A 116 8.20 -9.01 -9.39
CA ASP A 116 9.14 -7.88 -9.44
C ASP A 116 9.10 -7.26 -10.85
N PRO A 117 8.67 -5.99 -10.99
CA PRO A 117 8.53 -5.34 -12.30
C PRO A 117 9.87 -5.19 -13.04
N ARG A 118 11.01 -5.27 -12.35
CA ARG A 118 12.35 -5.09 -12.94
C ARG A 118 12.81 -6.31 -13.73
N ASN A 119 12.49 -7.51 -13.25
CA ASN A 119 12.89 -8.77 -13.91
C ASN A 119 11.70 -9.57 -14.44
N GLY A 120 10.47 -9.13 -14.15
CA GLY A 120 9.23 -9.74 -14.61
C GLY A 120 9.03 -11.16 -14.06
N LYS A 121 9.60 -11.49 -12.90
CA LYS A 121 9.47 -12.81 -12.27
C LYS A 121 8.64 -12.76 -11.00
N VAL A 122 7.92 -13.83 -10.74
CA VAL A 122 7.24 -14.03 -9.46
C VAL A 122 8.29 -14.15 -8.35
N THR A 123 8.17 -13.31 -7.33
CA THR A 123 9.04 -13.31 -6.15
C THR A 123 8.40 -14.01 -4.97
N ASP A 124 7.07 -13.99 -4.88
CA ASP A 124 6.32 -14.61 -3.79
C ASP A 124 4.90 -15.01 -4.23
N PHE A 125 4.30 -15.95 -3.50
CA PHE A 125 2.90 -16.32 -3.66
C PHE A 125 2.22 -16.57 -2.31
N SER A 126 0.90 -16.39 -2.29
CA SER A 126 0.06 -16.73 -1.16
C SER A 126 -1.24 -17.37 -1.63
N MET A 127 -1.75 -18.31 -0.84
CA MET A 127 -3.03 -18.96 -1.05
C MET A 127 -3.91 -18.74 0.18
N PRO A 128 -4.54 -17.56 0.33
CA PRO A 128 -5.49 -17.34 1.40
C PRO A 128 -6.63 -18.37 1.32
N PHE A 129 -7.03 -18.86 2.49
CA PHE A 129 -8.01 -19.94 2.65
C PHE A 129 -9.44 -19.49 2.34
#